data_AF-A0A498GG85-F1
#
_entry.id   AF-A0A498GG85-F1
#
_cell.length_a   1.000
_cell.length_b   1.000
_cell.length_c   1.000
_cell.angle_alpha   90.00
_cell.angle_beta   90.00
_cell.angle_gamma   90.00
#
_symmetry.space_group_name_H-M   'P 1'
#
loop_
_entity.id
_entity.type
_entity.pdbx_description
1 polymer ?
#
loop_
_entity_poly.entity_id
_entity_poly.type
_entity_poly.pdbx_seq_one_letter_code
_entity_poly.pdbx_strand_id
1 'polypeptide(L)'
;MAQTSEERPTVRIDGTDPLLVPWDVAPAQLPFDVVRGPVAFECASGDRIERRYTGVAVFDLLEAAAMPGDTTHVQFESMNGDLACIPLVDLNGAVLALGDGPGTEPERPRFVSPRVLGPRTVKNVCRLRPRTLAAGADREAYERLPLGE
;
A
#
# COMPACT_ATOMS: atom_id res chain seq x y z
N MET A 1 -0.83 5.85 37.14
CA MET A 1 -1.48 5.99 35.83
C MET A 1 -0.58 5.28 34.83
N ALA A 2 -1.01 4.14 34.32
CA ALA A 2 -0.26 3.40 33.33
C ALA A 2 -0.25 4.22 32.05
N GLN A 3 0.93 4.65 31.62
CA GLN A 3 1.13 5.20 30.29
C GLN A 3 0.99 4.01 29.35
N THR A 4 -0.21 3.84 28.78
CA THR A 4 -0.40 2.94 27.65
C THR A 4 0.51 3.50 26.56
N SER A 5 1.64 2.84 26.28
CA SER A 5 2.36 3.07 25.03
C SER A 5 1.36 2.81 23.92
N GLU A 6 0.77 3.87 23.36
CA GLU A 6 0.03 3.76 22.11
C GLU A 6 1.04 3.22 21.09
N GLU A 7 0.87 1.96 20.70
CA GLU A 7 1.73 1.32 19.72
C GLU A 7 1.70 2.20 18.47
N ARG A 8 2.86 2.80 18.15
CA ARG A 8 3.02 3.68 16.99
C ARG A 8 2.46 2.96 15.77
N PRO A 9 1.43 3.51 15.09
CA PRO A 9 0.79 2.80 13.99
C PRO A 9 1.81 2.53 12.89
N THR A 10 1.82 1.30 12.39
CA THR A 10 2.77 0.84 11.38
C THR A 10 2.05 0.18 10.22
N VAL A 11 2.68 0.20 9.05
CA VAL A 11 2.38 -0.68 7.94
C VAL A 11 3.27 -1.91 8.11
N ARG A 12 2.65 -3.08 8.23
CA ARG A 12 3.36 -4.36 8.23
C ARG A 12 3.45 -4.89 6.82
N ILE A 13 4.65 -5.18 6.35
CA ILE A 13 4.87 -5.85 5.07
C ILE A 13 5.22 -7.28 5.41
N ASP A 14 4.34 -8.21 5.08
CA ASP A 14 4.60 -9.64 5.27
C ASP A 14 5.53 -10.17 4.20
N GLY A 15 6.28 -11.20 4.59
CA GLY A 15 7.13 -12.02 3.74
C GLY A 15 7.88 -13.01 4.62
N THR A 16 8.95 -13.61 4.11
CA THR A 16 9.78 -14.51 4.93
C THR A 16 10.55 -13.75 6.02
N ASP A 17 10.82 -12.46 5.79
CA ASP A 17 11.45 -11.56 6.78
C ASP A 17 10.61 -10.27 6.90
N PRO A 18 9.53 -10.26 7.71
CA PRO A 18 8.57 -9.17 7.72
C PRO A 18 9.18 -7.86 8.27
N LEU A 19 8.81 -6.73 7.67
CA LEU A 19 9.24 -5.41 8.13
C LEU A 19 8.06 -4.50 8.50
N LEU A 20 8.35 -3.51 9.34
CA LEU A 20 7.39 -2.51 9.81
C LEU A 20 7.81 -1.10 9.37
N VAL A 21 6.89 -0.38 8.73
CA VAL A 21 7.06 1.02 8.33
C VAL A 21 6.15 1.88 9.21
N PRO A 22 6.68 2.77 10.07
CA PRO A 22 5.83 3.66 10.85
C PRO A 22 5.03 4.62 9.97
N TRP A 23 3.81 4.97 10.36
CA TRP A 23 2.94 5.85 9.57
C TRP A 23 3.45 7.30 9.49
N ASP A 24 4.05 7.75 10.58
CA ASP A 24 4.58 9.10 10.83
C ASP A 24 6.07 9.21 10.52
N VAL A 25 6.65 8.24 9.79
CA VAL A 25 8.05 8.33 9.33
C VAL A 25 8.12 9.18 8.07
N ALA A 26 9.07 10.12 8.03
CA ALA A 26 9.34 10.81 6.77
C ALA A 26 9.99 9.81 5.78
N PRO A 27 9.55 9.76 4.50
CA PRO A 27 10.14 8.85 3.51
C PRO A 27 11.66 8.91 3.42
N ALA A 28 12.26 10.10 3.61
CA ALA A 28 13.71 10.30 3.57
C ALA A 28 14.47 9.65 4.74
N GLN A 29 13.77 9.22 5.80
CA GLN A 29 14.36 8.50 6.94
C GLN A 29 14.32 6.98 6.76
N LEU A 30 13.62 6.49 5.74
CA LEU A 30 13.57 5.08 5.42
C LEU A 30 14.81 4.66 4.63
N PRO A 31 15.25 3.40 4.76
CA PRO A 31 16.38 2.86 4.01
C PRO A 31 15.99 2.47 2.56
N PHE A 32 15.13 3.27 1.93
CA PHE A 32 14.62 3.02 0.57
C PHE A 32 14.76 4.27 -0.28
N ASP A 33 14.82 4.08 -1.59
CA ASP A 33 14.74 5.19 -2.53
C ASP A 33 13.35 5.83 -2.47
N VAL A 34 13.33 7.14 -2.27
CA VAL A 34 12.08 7.90 -2.18
C VAL A 34 11.55 8.19 -3.58
N VAL A 35 10.42 7.58 -3.90
CA VAL A 35 9.68 7.84 -5.13
C VAL A 35 8.90 9.14 -4.96
N ARG A 36 9.02 10.02 -5.97
CA ARG A 36 8.29 11.28 -6.08
C ARG A 36 7.72 11.40 -7.48
N GLY A 37 6.44 11.73 -7.59
CA GLY A 37 5.89 12.01 -8.91
C GLY A 37 4.38 12.18 -8.91
N PRO A 38 3.83 12.76 -9.99
CA PRO A 38 2.40 12.68 -10.23
C PRO A 38 2.04 11.22 -10.46
N VAL A 39 1.13 10.70 -9.65
CA VAL A 39 0.45 9.45 -9.96
C VAL A 39 -1.00 9.80 -10.25
N ALA A 40 -1.41 9.52 -11.47
CA ALA A 40 -2.79 9.62 -11.86
C ALA A 40 -3.49 8.29 -11.53
N PHE A 41 -4.63 8.39 -10.86
CA PHE A 41 -5.54 7.26 -10.66
C PHE A 41 -6.97 7.74 -10.89
N GLU A 42 -7.84 6.81 -11.27
CA GLU A 42 -9.25 7.07 -11.49
C GLU A 42 -10.00 6.68 -10.22
N CYS A 43 -10.81 7.61 -9.72
CA CYS A 43 -11.72 7.36 -8.61
C CYS A 43 -12.87 6.46 -9.06
N ALA A 44 -13.60 5.85 -8.11
CA ALA A 44 -14.81 5.08 -8.42
C ALA A 44 -15.91 5.94 -9.10
N SER A 45 -15.85 7.27 -8.96
CA SER A 45 -16.73 8.23 -9.65
C SER A 45 -16.40 8.41 -11.15
N GLY A 46 -15.28 7.88 -11.64
CA GLY A 46 -14.76 8.14 -12.99
C GLY A 46 -13.87 9.39 -13.08
N ASP A 47 -13.67 10.11 -11.97
CA ASP A 47 -12.79 11.27 -11.94
C ASP A 47 -11.32 10.83 -11.99
N ARG A 48 -10.57 11.36 -12.95
CA ARG A 48 -9.12 11.20 -12.99
C ARG A 48 -8.48 12.19 -12.02
N ILE A 49 -7.88 11.66 -10.96
CA ILE A 49 -7.16 12.44 -9.95
C ILE A 49 -5.67 12.32 -10.27
N GLU A 50 -5.03 13.44 -10.58
CA GLU A 50 -3.58 13.53 -10.63
C GLU A 50 -3.08 14.24 -9.37
N ARG A 51 -2.29 13.52 -8.57
CA ARG A 51 -1.68 14.06 -7.36
C ARG A 51 -0.23 13.66 -7.29
N ARG A 52 0.58 14.51 -6.65
CA ARG A 52 1.98 14.19 -6.36
C ARG A 52 2.06 13.44 -5.04
N TYR A 53 2.69 12.28 -5.08
CA TYR A 53 2.93 11.48 -3.89
C TYR A 53 4.42 11.38 -3.60
N THR A 54 4.74 11.31 -2.32
CA THR A 54 6.06 10.95 -1.80
C THR A 54 5.92 9.65 -1.01
N GLY A 55 6.73 8.65 -1.34
CA GLY A 55 6.65 7.36 -0.70
C GLY A 55 7.75 6.41 -1.14
N VAL A 56 7.50 5.11 -0.98
CA VAL A 56 8.42 4.04 -1.36
C VAL A 56 7.74 3.15 -2.40
N ALA A 57 8.51 2.65 -3.37
CA ALA A 57 7.98 1.69 -4.33
C ALA A 57 7.51 0.43 -3.62
N VAL A 58 6.35 -0.10 -4.00
CA VAL A 58 5.79 -1.30 -3.38
C VAL A 58 6.73 -2.51 -3.55
N PHE A 59 7.41 -2.62 -4.69
CA PHE A 59 8.36 -3.72 -4.93
C PHE A 59 9.57 -3.68 -4.00
N ASP A 60 10.15 -2.51 -3.74
CA ASP A 60 11.30 -2.38 -2.83
C ASP A 60 10.93 -2.83 -1.39
N LEU A 61 9.71 -2.50 -0.96
CA LEU A 61 9.18 -2.95 0.33
C LEU A 61 8.98 -4.47 0.38
N LEU A 62 8.42 -5.06 -0.67
CA LEU A 62 8.17 -6.50 -0.77
C LEU A 62 9.48 -7.29 -0.88
N GLU A 63 10.45 -6.78 -1.62
CA GLU A 63 11.79 -7.36 -1.74
C GLU A 63 12.51 -7.35 -0.39
N ALA A 64 12.50 -6.21 0.30
CA ALA A 64 13.08 -6.10 1.65
C ALA A 64 12.38 -7.00 2.67
N ALA A 65 11.08 -7.30 2.48
CA ALA A 65 10.36 -8.24 3.32
C ALA A 65 10.61 -9.73 2.97
N ALA A 66 11.48 -10.00 2.00
CA ALA A 66 11.68 -11.33 1.41
C ALA A 66 10.36 -11.95 0.92
N MET A 67 9.66 -11.26 0.01
CA MET A 67 8.45 -11.76 -0.65
C MET A 67 8.68 -13.17 -1.24
N PRO A 68 7.79 -14.15 -0.97
CA PRO A 68 7.90 -15.49 -1.55
C PRO A 68 7.89 -15.48 -3.09
N GLY A 69 8.75 -16.28 -3.72
CA GLY A 69 8.92 -16.29 -5.18
C GLY A 69 7.73 -16.84 -5.98
N ASP A 70 6.79 -17.53 -5.33
CA ASP A 70 5.54 -18.03 -5.92
C ASP A 70 4.37 -17.03 -5.78
N THR A 71 4.61 -15.86 -5.19
CA THR A 71 3.60 -14.81 -5.03
C THR A 71 3.02 -14.44 -6.39
N THR A 72 1.70 -14.36 -6.49
CA THR A 72 0.98 -13.91 -7.69
C THR A 72 0.20 -12.62 -7.45
N HIS A 73 -0.17 -12.35 -6.19
CA HIS A 73 -0.95 -11.19 -5.78
C HIS A 73 -0.42 -10.60 -4.47
N VAL A 74 -0.74 -9.34 -4.23
CA VAL A 74 -0.54 -8.69 -2.93
C VAL A 74 -1.89 -8.18 -2.44
N GLN A 75 -2.26 -8.61 -1.25
CA GLN A 75 -3.43 -8.10 -0.56
C GLN A 75 -3.05 -6.91 0.31
N PHE A 76 -3.66 -5.77 0.05
CA PHE A 76 -3.54 -4.55 0.84
C PHE A 76 -4.68 -4.48 1.84
N GLU A 77 -4.36 -4.22 3.09
CA GLU A 77 -5.31 -4.07 4.17
C GLU A 77 -5.30 -2.63 4.70
N SER A 78 -6.49 -2.07 4.85
CA SER A 78 -6.76 -0.80 5.51
C SER A 78 -6.97 -1.01 7.02
N MET A 79 -6.63 -0.03 7.85
CA MET A 79 -7.02 -0.01 9.27
C MET A 79 -8.53 -0.12 9.48
N ASN A 80 -9.33 0.23 8.48
CA ASN A 80 -10.79 0.12 8.53
C ASN A 80 -11.31 -1.30 8.21
N GLY A 81 -10.41 -2.23 7.88
CA GLY A 81 -10.75 -3.62 7.52
C GLY A 81 -10.99 -3.86 6.03
N ASP A 82 -10.82 -2.85 5.19
CA ASP A 82 -10.89 -3.01 3.73
C ASP A 82 -9.73 -3.86 3.22
N LEU A 83 -10.01 -4.74 2.26
CA LEU A 83 -9.04 -5.61 1.61
C LEU A 83 -9.11 -5.44 0.09
N ALA A 84 -8.00 -5.10 -0.53
CA ALA A 84 -7.86 -5.10 -2.00
C ALA A 84 -6.79 -6.11 -2.42
N CYS A 85 -7.08 -6.95 -3.41
CA CYS A 85 -6.19 -8.01 -3.88
C CYS A 85 -5.68 -7.66 -5.28
N ILE A 86 -4.41 -7.28 -5.35
CA ILE A 86 -3.80 -6.71 -6.56
C ILE A 86 -2.87 -7.74 -7.20
N PRO A 87 -3.04 -8.06 -8.49
CA PRO A 87 -2.08 -8.89 -9.22
C PRO A 87 -0.69 -8.24 -9.24
N LEU A 88 0.38 -9.03 -9.12
CA LEU A 88 1.76 -8.50 -9.16
C LEU A 88 2.05 -7.67 -10.42
N VAL A 89 1.48 -8.05 -11.57
CA VAL A 89 1.65 -7.34 -12.85
C VAL A 89 1.12 -5.89 -12.81
N ASP A 90 0.18 -5.60 -11.92
CA ASP A 90 -0.44 -4.28 -11.76
C ASP A 90 0.27 -3.42 -10.69
N LEU A 91 1.27 -3.96 -10.00
CA LEU A 91 2.09 -3.23 -9.03
C LEU A 91 3.26 -2.47 -9.67
N ASN A 92 3.49 -2.63 -10.96
CA ASN A 92 4.56 -1.89 -11.64
C ASN A 92 4.31 -0.38 -11.58
N GLY A 93 5.21 0.35 -10.92
CA GLY A 93 5.07 1.79 -10.65
C GLY A 93 4.15 2.13 -9.48
N ALA A 94 3.72 1.13 -8.69
CA ALA A 94 2.93 1.37 -7.49
C ALA A 94 3.78 1.83 -6.31
N VAL A 95 3.21 2.71 -5.49
CA VAL A 95 3.87 3.40 -4.39
C VAL A 95 3.03 3.25 -3.12
N LEU A 96 3.67 2.93 -2.01
CA LEU A 96 3.11 3.19 -0.69
C LEU A 96 3.43 4.65 -0.35
N ALA A 97 2.45 5.52 -0.59
CA ALA A 97 2.56 6.94 -0.31
C ALA A 97 2.48 7.18 1.20
N LEU A 98 3.38 8.01 1.71
CA LEU A 98 3.44 8.45 3.11
C LEU A 98 3.36 9.98 3.23
N GLY A 99 3.11 10.69 2.13
CA GLY A 99 2.92 12.15 2.11
C GLY A 99 2.54 12.66 0.72
N ASP A 100 1.95 13.85 0.66
CA ASP A 100 1.39 14.51 -0.54
C ASP A 100 2.40 15.43 -1.27
N GLY A 101 3.68 15.04 -1.30
CA GLY A 101 4.73 15.73 -2.08
C GLY A 101 6.02 16.04 -1.30
N PRO A 102 6.98 16.77 -1.91
CA PRO A 102 8.25 17.06 -1.27
C PRO A 102 8.08 18.01 -0.08
N GLY A 103 8.61 17.64 1.09
CA GLY A 103 8.56 18.49 2.29
C GLY A 103 7.19 18.57 2.96
N THR A 104 6.23 17.71 2.55
CA THR A 104 4.97 17.57 3.28
C THR A 104 5.18 16.75 4.55
N GLU A 105 4.40 17.06 5.58
CA GLU A 105 4.31 16.21 6.76
C GLU A 105 3.89 14.79 6.38
N PRO A 106 4.32 13.76 7.14
CA PRO A 106 3.83 12.41 6.95
C PRO A 106 2.31 12.35 7.03
N GLU A 107 1.70 11.67 6.08
CA GLU A 107 0.27 11.39 6.05
C GLU A 107 -0.01 9.91 6.26
N ARG A 108 -1.30 9.58 6.47
CA ARG A 108 -1.71 8.19 6.62
C ARG A 108 -1.34 7.40 5.35
N PRO A 109 -0.70 6.22 5.49
CA PRO A 109 -0.20 5.46 4.35
C PRO A 109 -1.30 5.14 3.34
N ARG A 110 -0.99 5.32 2.05
CA ARG A 110 -1.93 5.09 0.95
C ARG A 110 -1.28 4.27 -0.15
N PHE A 111 -2.00 3.26 -0.64
CA PHE A 111 -1.64 2.57 -1.86
C PHE A 111 -2.05 3.40 -3.07
N VAL A 112 -1.07 3.71 -3.92
CA VAL A 112 -1.26 4.45 -5.16
C VAL A 112 -0.60 3.67 -6.29
N SER A 113 -1.32 3.49 -7.40
CA SER A 113 -0.79 2.81 -8.59
C SER A 113 -1.33 3.47 -9.85
N PRO A 114 -0.52 3.58 -10.92
CA PRO A 114 -1.00 4.04 -12.23
C PRO A 114 -1.89 3.00 -12.94
N ARG A 115 -1.93 1.75 -12.44
CA ARG A 115 -2.67 0.63 -13.05
C ARG A 115 -3.87 0.16 -12.24
N VAL A 116 -3.97 0.58 -10.98
CA VAL A 116 -5.08 0.20 -10.11
C VAL A 116 -5.98 1.40 -9.88
N LEU A 117 -7.26 1.22 -10.18
CA LEU A 117 -8.28 2.26 -10.15
C LEU A 117 -9.41 1.90 -9.18
N GLY A 118 -10.22 2.91 -8.85
CA GLY A 118 -11.45 2.75 -8.09
C GLY A 118 -11.22 2.33 -6.63
N PRO A 119 -12.10 1.51 -6.03
CA PRO A 119 -12.07 1.19 -4.60
C PRO A 119 -10.81 0.42 -4.15
N ARG A 120 -9.99 -0.02 -5.10
CA ARG A 120 -8.73 -0.74 -4.84
C ARG A 120 -7.54 0.19 -4.58
N THR A 121 -7.70 1.51 -4.66
CA THR A 121 -6.70 2.48 -4.16
C THR A 121 -6.82 2.62 -2.63
N VAL A 122 -6.28 1.66 -1.88
CA VAL A 122 -6.48 1.52 -0.43
C VAL A 122 -5.87 2.71 0.33
N LYS A 123 -6.65 3.32 1.23
CA LYS A 123 -6.19 4.35 2.18
C LYS A 123 -5.92 3.71 3.54
N ASN A 124 -5.20 4.42 4.43
CA ASN A 124 -4.92 3.97 5.80
C ASN A 124 -4.30 2.57 5.83
N VAL A 125 -3.40 2.29 4.89
CA VAL A 125 -2.82 0.95 4.70
C VAL A 125 -2.09 0.56 5.97
N CYS A 126 -2.41 -0.60 6.53
CA CYS A 126 -1.74 -1.15 7.71
C CYS A 126 -1.05 -2.48 7.43
N ARG A 127 -1.36 -3.17 6.33
CA ARG A 127 -0.68 -4.41 5.97
C ARG A 127 -0.62 -4.68 4.48
N LEU A 128 0.52 -5.19 4.03
CA LEU A 128 0.72 -5.80 2.71
C LEU A 128 0.96 -7.29 2.92
N ARG A 129 0.20 -8.14 2.22
CA ARG A 129 0.31 -9.60 2.31
C ARG A 129 0.56 -10.20 0.94
N PRO A 130 1.76 -10.74 0.66
CA PRO A 130 1.99 -11.60 -0.50
C PRO A 130 1.04 -12.80 -0.46
N ARG A 131 0.49 -13.16 -1.62
CA ARG A 131 -0.46 -14.27 -1.80
C ARG A 131 -0.13 -15.04 -3.06
N THR A 132 -0.21 -16.36 -2.96
CA THR A 132 -0.24 -17.27 -4.10
C THR A 132 -1.68 -17.69 -4.33
N LEU A 133 -2.28 -17.19 -5.41
CA LEU A 133 -3.60 -17.65 -5.86
C LEU A 133 -3.44 -18.77 -6.90
N ALA A 134 -4.32 -19.78 -6.82
CA ALA A 134 -4.39 -20.83 -7.82
C ALA A 134 -4.83 -20.26 -9.19
N ALA A 135 -4.43 -20.92 -10.27
CA ALA A 135 -4.86 -20.53 -11.61
C ALA A 135 -6.39 -20.56 -11.70
N GLY A 136 -7.00 -19.46 -12.15
CA GLY A 136 -8.45 -19.31 -12.25
C GLY A 136 -9.17 -19.05 -10.92
N ALA A 137 -8.46 -18.91 -9.80
CA ALA A 137 -9.07 -18.45 -8.56
C ALA A 137 -9.61 -17.03 -8.74
N ASP A 138 -10.83 -16.80 -8.26
CA ASP A 138 -11.42 -15.47 -8.24
C ASP A 138 -10.71 -14.62 -7.18
N ARG A 139 -10.08 -13.52 -7.63
CA ARG A 139 -9.38 -12.60 -6.73
C ARG A 139 -10.36 -11.86 -5.81
N GLU A 140 -11.61 -11.66 -6.22
CA GLU A 140 -12.60 -10.90 -5.45
C GLU A 140 -13.00 -11.65 -4.16
N ALA A 141 -12.84 -12.98 -4.13
CA ALA A 141 -12.96 -13.77 -2.91
C ALA A 141 -11.93 -13.42 -1.83
N TYR A 142 -10.87 -12.69 -2.19
CA TYR A 142 -9.83 -12.17 -1.28
C TYR A 142 -9.98 -10.67 -1.02
N GLU A 143 -11.09 -10.07 -1.43
CA GLU A 143 -11.35 -8.64 -1.29
C GLU A 143 -12.50 -8.37 -0.34
N ARG A 144 -12.45 -7.18 0.24
CA ARG A 144 -13.51 -6.56 1.03
C ARG A 144 -13.40 -5.07 0.76
N LEU A 145 -13.92 -4.67 -0.39
CA LEU A 145 -13.82 -3.29 -0.84
C LEU A 145 -14.81 -2.43 -0.04
N PRO A 146 -14.49 -1.15 0.20
CA PRO A 146 -15.44 -0.24 0.82
C PRO A 146 -16.72 -0.20 -0.03
N LEU A 147 -17.87 -0.38 0.60
CA LEU A 147 -19.16 -0.13 -0.03
C LEU A 147 -19.20 1.37 -0.34
N GLY A 148 -19.36 1.73 -1.61
CA GLY A 148 -19.19 3.11 -2.08
C GLY A 148 -19.87 4.14 -1.18
N GLU A 149 -19.10 5.13 -0.76
CA GLU A 149 -19.63 6.40 -0.21
C GLU A 149 -20.04 7.32 -1.37
#